data_AF-I7M3X8-F1
#
_entry.id   AF-I7M3X8-F1
#
_cell.length_a   1.000
_cell.length_b   1.000
_cell.length_c   1.000
_cell.angle_alpha   90.00
_cell.angle_beta   90.00
_cell.angle_gamma   90.00
#
_symmetry.space_group_name_H-M   'P 1'
#
loop_
_entity.id
_entity.type
_entity.pdbx_description
1 polymer ?
#
loop_
_entity_poly.entity_id
_entity_poly.type
_entity_poly.pdbx_seq_one_letter_code
_entity_poly.pdbx_strand_id
1 'polypeptide(L)'
;MGNSSLSKNLIKAQKKIKKIQKEMDILRDCLYDVTGVQKPYQQLPLEQEVDFILQNSYFREKDLQELLNLYERNILIRKKQIIAITNKLPIQEQSTQESMHDLQLPFGVQANIQQLQIK
;
A
#
# COMPACT_ATOMS: atom_id res chain seq x y z
N MET A 1 -16.57 16.27 22.33
CA MET A 1 -15.42 15.39 22.68
C MET A 1 -15.36 14.12 21.80
N GLY A 2 -15.50 14.19 20.47
CA GLY A 2 -15.70 13.00 19.61
C GLY A 2 -14.50 12.49 18.79
N ASN A 3 -13.49 13.31 18.50
CA ASN A 3 -12.50 12.99 17.43
C ASN A 3 -11.28 12.16 17.89
N SER A 4 -11.04 12.05 19.20
CA SER A 4 -9.86 11.36 19.77
C SER A 4 -9.87 9.84 19.55
N SER A 5 -11.04 9.21 19.69
CA SER A 5 -11.17 7.74 19.64
C SER A 5 -11.14 7.19 18.21
N LEU A 6 -11.70 7.93 17.25
CA LEU A 6 -11.66 7.63 15.82
C LEU A 6 -10.23 7.63 15.28
N SER A 7 -9.45 8.67 15.59
CA SER A 7 -8.03 8.77 15.22
C SER A 7 -7.19 7.61 15.78
N LYS A 8 -7.40 7.24 17.05
CA LYS A 8 -6.70 6.11 17.68
C LYS A 8 -7.02 4.77 17.00
N ASN A 9 -8.25 4.55 16.55
CA ASN A 9 -8.65 3.32 15.87
C ASN A 9 -8.03 3.23 14.46
N LEU A 10 -7.99 4.35 13.73
CA LEU A 10 -7.34 4.44 12.43
C LEU A 10 -5.83 4.14 12.54
N ILE A 11 -5.14 4.75 13.50
CA ILE A 11 -3.71 4.53 13.75
C ILE A 11 -3.44 3.05 14.09
N LYS A 12 -4.30 2.42 14.90
CA LYS A 12 -4.19 0.99 15.24
C LYS A 12 -4.38 0.10 14.01
N ALA A 13 -5.36 0.41 13.15
CA ALA A 13 -5.59 -0.34 11.92
C ALA A 13 -4.42 -0.21 10.94
N GLN A 14 -3.91 1.01 10.74
CA GLN A 14 -2.72 1.26 9.91
C GLN A 14 -1.51 0.46 10.39
N LYS A 15 -1.25 0.41 11.71
CA LYS A 15 -0.17 -0.42 12.27
C LYS A 15 -0.35 -1.90 11.98
N LYS A 16 -1.58 -2.42 12.07
CA LYS A 16 -1.88 -3.83 11.76
C LYS A 16 -1.68 -4.13 10.27
N ILE A 17 -2.14 -3.25 9.38
CA ILE A 17 -1.95 -3.39 7.93
C ILE A 17 -0.46 -3.39 7.59
N LYS A 18 0.31 -2.45 8.14
CA LYS A 18 1.79 -2.42 7.95
C LYS A 18 2.47 -3.70 8.42
N LYS A 19 2.02 -4.27 9.54
CA LYS A 19 2.55 -5.56 10.02
C LYS A 19 2.27 -6.68 9.02
N ILE A 20 1.04 -6.77 8.50
CA ILE A 20 0.66 -7.79 7.52
C ILE A 20 1.45 -7.62 6.21
N GLN A 21 1.66 -6.39 5.75
CA GLN A 21 2.49 -6.10 4.59
C GLN A 21 3.92 -6.63 4.77
N LYS A 22 4.53 -6.36 5.93
CA LYS A 22 5.86 -6.90 6.25
C LYS A 22 5.90 -8.43 6.27
N GLU A 23 4.86 -9.09 6.78
CA GLU A 23 4.76 -10.56 6.74
C GLU A 23 4.67 -11.09 5.31
N MET A 24 3.97 -10.38 4.41
CA MET A 24 3.91 -10.73 2.99
C MET A 24 5.27 -10.55 2.30
N ASP A 25 6.01 -9.49 2.63
CA ASP A 25 7.35 -9.26 2.10
C ASP A 25 8.33 -10.38 2.52
N ILE A 26 8.27 -10.80 3.79
CA ILE A 26 9.09 -11.92 4.30
C ILE A 26 8.74 -13.22 3.58
N LEU A 27 7.44 -13.52 3.38
CA LEU A 27 7.02 -14.73 2.66
C LEU A 27 7.57 -14.75 1.23
N ARG A 28 7.59 -13.59 0.57
CA ARG A 28 8.16 -13.43 -0.76
C ARG A 28 9.67 -13.66 -0.76
N ASP A 29 10.39 -13.06 0.18
CA ASP A 29 11.85 -13.25 0.29
C ASP A 29 12.19 -14.73 0.51
N CYS A 30 11.48 -15.40 1.42
CA CYS A 30 11.64 -16.84 1.64
C CYS A 30 11.36 -17.66 0.38
N LEU A 31 10.38 -17.27 -0.44
CA LEU A 31 10.08 -17.98 -1.69
C LEU A 31 11.26 -17.90 -2.67
N TYR A 32 11.85 -16.72 -2.83
CA TYR A 32 13.04 -16.55 -3.69
C TYR A 32 14.25 -17.32 -3.15
N ASP A 33 14.49 -17.27 -1.83
CA ASP A 33 15.57 -18.02 -1.19
C ASP A 33 15.42 -19.53 -1.36
N VAL A 34 14.21 -20.07 -1.16
CA VAL A 34 13.93 -21.51 -1.29
C VAL A 34 14.03 -21.97 -2.74
N THR A 35 13.52 -21.19 -3.68
CA THR A 35 13.53 -21.56 -5.10
C THR A 35 14.88 -21.33 -5.77
N GLY A 36 15.77 -20.56 -5.14
CA GLY A 36 17.05 -20.15 -5.71
C GLY A 36 16.91 -19.17 -6.89
N VAL A 37 15.69 -18.66 -7.14
CA VAL A 37 15.41 -17.73 -8.22
C VAL A 37 15.87 -16.33 -7.80
N GLN A 38 16.57 -15.63 -8.69
CA GLN A 38 16.99 -14.27 -8.42
C GLN A 38 15.78 -13.33 -8.40
N LYS A 39 15.61 -12.61 -7.27
CA LYS A 39 14.51 -11.66 -7.10
C LYS A 39 14.59 -10.53 -8.15
N PRO A 40 13.48 -10.20 -8.84
CA PRO A 40 13.46 -9.11 -9.80
C PRO A 40 13.66 -7.76 -9.11
N TYR A 41 14.30 -6.82 -9.81
CA TYR A 41 14.53 -5.46 -9.32
C TYR A 41 13.23 -4.69 -9.04
N GLN A 42 12.17 -5.01 -9.78
CA GLN A 42 10.83 -4.45 -9.59
C GLN A 42 9.89 -5.52 -9.02
N GLN A 43 9.02 -5.09 -8.13
CA GLN A 43 8.02 -5.97 -7.55
C GLN A 43 6.96 -6.34 -8.59
N LEU A 44 6.86 -7.63 -8.88
CA LEU A 44 5.85 -8.15 -9.80
C LEU A 44 4.49 -8.32 -9.12
N PRO A 45 3.38 -8.21 -9.88
CA PRO A 45 2.09 -8.74 -9.49
C PRO A 45 2.18 -10.23 -9.12
N LEU A 46 1.33 -10.69 -8.21
CA LEU A 46 1.39 -12.06 -7.68
C LEU A 46 1.37 -13.13 -8.79
N GLU A 47 0.48 -12.99 -9.77
CA GLU A 47 0.37 -13.93 -10.89
C GLU A 47 1.66 -13.98 -11.72
N GLN A 48 2.20 -12.81 -12.07
CA GLN A 48 3.46 -12.71 -12.82
C GLN A 48 4.68 -13.20 -12.01
N GLU A 49 4.66 -13.04 -10.69
CA GLU A 49 5.69 -13.53 -9.79
C GLU A 49 5.71 -15.07 -9.73
N VAL A 50 4.54 -15.70 -9.68
CA VAL A 50 4.39 -17.16 -9.73
C VAL A 50 4.90 -17.70 -11.06
N ASP A 51 4.47 -17.11 -12.18
CA ASP A 51 4.93 -17.50 -13.51
C ASP A 51 6.45 -17.31 -13.67
N PHE A 52 6.98 -16.19 -13.17
CA PHE A 52 8.42 -15.93 -13.19
C PHE A 52 9.21 -17.02 -12.46
N ILE A 53 8.74 -17.44 -11.29
CA ILE A 53 9.40 -18.48 -10.51
C ILE A 53 9.27 -19.85 -11.19
N LEU A 54 8.12 -20.18 -11.77
CA LEU A 54 7.94 -21.41 -12.55
C LEU A 54 8.94 -21.51 -13.70
N GLN A 55 9.21 -20.41 -14.39
CA GLN A 55 10.10 -20.37 -15.55
C GLN A 55 11.59 -20.38 -15.19
N ASN A 56 11.95 -19.88 -14.00
CA ASN A 56 13.35 -19.66 -13.62
C ASN A 56 13.86 -20.60 -12.52
N SER A 57 13.01 -21.48 -11.99
CA SER A 57 13.37 -22.41 -10.92
C SER A 57 13.94 -23.72 -11.47
N TYR A 58 14.95 -24.26 -10.79
CA TYR A 58 15.53 -25.59 -11.08
C TYR A 58 14.83 -26.73 -10.30
N PHE A 59 13.71 -26.44 -9.61
CA PHE A 59 12.97 -27.43 -8.84
C PHE A 59 12.24 -28.44 -9.72
N ARG A 60 11.95 -29.60 -9.13
CA ARG A 60 10.97 -30.54 -9.70
C ARG A 60 9.60 -29.85 -9.73
N GLU A 61 8.96 -29.87 -10.90
CA GLU A 61 7.73 -29.14 -11.19
C GLU A 61 6.62 -29.39 -10.15
N LYS A 62 6.45 -30.64 -9.70
CA LYS A 62 5.44 -31.00 -8.69
C LYS A 62 5.69 -30.34 -7.33
N ASP A 63 6.93 -30.39 -6.85
CA ASP A 63 7.33 -29.82 -5.56
C ASP A 63 7.23 -28.28 -5.62
N LEU A 64 7.56 -27.71 -6.77
CA LEU A 64 7.47 -26.28 -7.04
C LEU A 64 6.01 -25.79 -7.08
N GLN A 65 5.12 -26.51 -7.75
CA GLN A 65 3.70 -26.17 -7.78
C GLN A 65 3.06 -26.24 -6.39
N GLU A 66 3.41 -27.24 -5.58
CA GLU A 66 2.92 -27.31 -4.20
C GLU A 66 3.38 -26.11 -3.37
N LEU A 67 4.66 -25.73 -3.48
CA LEU A 67 5.21 -24.56 -2.82
C LEU A 67 4.52 -23.26 -3.25
N LEU A 68 4.30 -23.08 -4.56
CA LEU A 68 3.64 -21.89 -5.11
C LEU A 68 2.17 -21.81 -4.67
N ASN A 69 1.45 -22.93 -4.67
CA ASN A 69 0.08 -22.99 -4.15
C ASN A 69 0.02 -22.58 -2.67
N LEU A 70 0.98 -23.02 -1.85
CA LEU A 70 1.08 -22.62 -0.45
C LEU A 70 1.38 -21.13 -0.31
N TYR A 71 2.27 -20.58 -1.15
CA TYR A 71 2.58 -19.15 -1.18
C TYR A 71 1.34 -18.33 -1.51
N GLU A 72 0.66 -18.63 -2.61
CA GLU A 72 -0.55 -17.93 -3.04
C GLU A 72 -1.65 -17.96 -1.99
N ARG A 73 -1.90 -19.13 -1.39
CA ARG A 73 -2.88 -19.29 -0.31
C ARG A 73 -2.54 -18.42 0.89
N ASN A 74 -1.27 -18.34 1.27
CA ASN A 74 -0.84 -17.48 2.37
C ASN A 74 -1.05 -16.00 2.03
N ILE A 75 -0.64 -15.55 0.85
CA ILE A 75 -0.86 -14.18 0.37
C ILE A 75 -2.36 -13.83 0.37
N LEU A 76 -3.22 -14.73 -0.11
CA LEU A 76 -4.66 -14.54 -0.12
C LEU A 76 -5.23 -14.37 1.30
N ILE A 77 -4.79 -15.18 2.27
CA ILE A 77 -5.20 -15.06 3.67
C ILE A 77 -4.84 -13.67 4.23
N ARG A 78 -3.64 -13.15 3.93
CA ARG A 78 -3.18 -11.85 4.42
C ARG A 78 -3.94 -10.70 3.77
N LYS A 79 -4.24 -10.80 2.46
CA LYS A 79 -5.14 -9.87 1.77
C LYS A 79 -6.53 -9.83 2.42
N LYS A 80 -7.11 -10.99 2.75
CA LYS A 80 -8.40 -11.06 3.46
C LYS A 80 -8.35 -10.43 4.85
N GLN A 81 -7.24 -10.59 5.58
CA GLN A 81 -7.05 -9.92 6.88
C GLN A 81 -7.02 -8.40 6.74
N ILE A 82 -6.36 -7.85 5.71
CA ILE A 82 -6.37 -6.41 5.42
C ILE A 82 -7.80 -5.94 5.17
N ILE A 83 -8.54 -6.62 4.30
CA ILE A 83 -9.95 -6.29 4.01
C ILE A 83 -10.81 -6.33 5.29
N ALA A 84 -10.62 -7.34 6.13
CA ALA A 84 -11.34 -7.44 7.40
C ALA A 84 -10.97 -6.31 8.38
N ILE A 85 -9.74 -5.79 8.34
CA ILE A 85 -9.33 -4.62 9.13
C ILE A 85 -9.96 -3.36 8.56
N THR A 86 -9.96 -3.17 7.25
CA THR A 86 -10.52 -1.97 6.60
C THR A 86 -12.04 -1.92 6.75
N ASN A 87 -12.75 -3.04 6.63
CA ASN A 87 -14.21 -3.09 6.81
C ASN A 87 -14.67 -2.79 8.25
N LYS A 88 -13.76 -2.90 9.23
CA LYS A 88 -14.02 -2.54 10.63
C LYS A 88 -13.73 -1.07 10.92
N LEU A 89 -13.19 -0.32 9.95
CA LEU A 89 -13.00 1.11 10.11
C LEU A 89 -14.34 1.83 9.83
N PRO A 90 -14.71 2.80 10.67
CA PRO A 90 -15.87 3.63 10.39
C PRO A 90 -15.63 4.37 9.06
N ILE A 91 -16.62 4.31 8.16
CA ILE A 91 -16.62 5.07 6.91
C ILE A 91 -16.56 6.54 7.32
N GLN A 92 -15.43 7.20 7.07
CA GLN A 92 -15.45 8.65 6.99
C GLN A 92 -16.26 8.96 5.73
N GLU A 93 -17.52 9.37 5.90
CA GLU A 93 -18.11 10.29 4.93
C GLU A 93 -17.20 11.51 4.93
N GLN A 94 -16.25 11.55 3.99
CA GLN A 94 -15.49 12.75 3.72
C GLN A 94 -16.49 13.77 3.18
N SER A 95 -16.98 14.64 4.05
CA SER A 95 -17.48 15.94 3.63
C SER A 95 -16.29 16.68 3.02
N THR A 96 -16.13 16.52 1.71
CA THR A 96 -15.20 17.27 0.87
C THR A 96 -15.67 18.73 0.83
N GLN A 97 -15.54 19.49 1.93
CA GLN A 97 -15.93 20.91 1.91
C GLN A 97 -15.14 21.88 2.80
N GLU A 98 -14.20 21.45 3.65
CA GLU A 98 -13.46 22.41 4.48
C GLU A 98 -11.95 22.15 4.47
N SER A 99 -11.28 22.58 3.39
CA SER A 99 -9.85 22.88 3.43
C SER A 99 -9.43 23.90 2.35
N MET A 100 -10.30 24.86 2.01
CA MET A 100 -9.99 26.02 1.17
C MET A 100 -10.38 27.35 1.84
N HIS A 101 -10.04 27.55 3.12
CA HIS A 101 -10.15 28.87 3.74
C HIS A 101 -8.89 29.39 4.46
N ASP A 102 -7.78 28.63 4.47
CA ASP A 102 -6.51 29.09 5.06
C ASP A 102 -5.46 29.49 4.01
N LEU A 103 -5.89 30.21 2.97
CA LEU A 103 -5.00 31.06 2.16
C LEU A 103 -5.39 32.52 2.37
N GLN A 104 -5.49 32.91 3.65
CA GLN A 104 -5.52 34.32 4.02
C GLN A 104 -4.08 34.82 4.12
N LEU A 105 -3.74 35.63 3.13
CA LEU A 105 -2.44 36.27 2.89
C LEU A 105 -1.91 37.01 4.15
N PRO A 106 -0.62 36.91 4.48
CA PRO A 106 0.00 37.88 5.38
C PRO A 106 0.12 39.22 4.64
N PHE A 107 -0.53 40.24 5.19
CA PHE A 107 -0.37 41.64 4.83
C PHE A 107 1.11 42.04 4.78
N GLY A 108 1.58 42.53 3.63
CA GLY A 108 2.93 43.08 3.59
C GLY A 108 3.62 43.25 2.24
N VAL A 109 2.94 43.30 1.09
CA VAL A 109 3.53 43.91 -0.13
C VAL A 109 2.43 44.57 -0.97
N GLN A 110 2.21 45.87 -0.77
CA GLN A 110 1.66 46.76 -1.79
C GLN A 110 2.82 47.52 -2.45
N ALA A 111 2.57 47.92 -3.70
CA ALA A 111 3.44 48.65 -4.64
C ALA A 111 4.38 47.73 -5.44
N ASN A 112 4.51 47.83 -6.77
CA ASN A 112 4.08 48.85 -7.71
C ASN A 112 4.16 48.23 -9.12
N ILE A 113 3.04 48.09 -9.85
CA ILE A 113 3.10 47.96 -11.31
C ILE A 113 2.12 48.98 -11.87
N GLN A 114 2.61 50.21 -11.95
CA GLN A 114 2.07 51.19 -12.88
C GLN A 114 2.28 50.67 -14.30
N GLN A 115 1.19 50.69 -15.06
CA GLN A 115 1.15 51.02 -16.48
C GLN A 115 2.03 50.17 -17.43
N LEU A 116 1.36 49.34 -18.22
CA LEU A 116 1.53 49.42 -19.67
C LEU A 116 0.19 49.08 -20.33
N GLN A 117 -0.44 50.14 -20.83
CA GLN A 117 -1.64 50.13 -21.62
C GLN A 117 -1.45 49.24 -22.86
N ILE A 118 -2.46 48.42 -23.12
CA ILE A 118 -2.70 47.77 -24.40
C ILE A 118 -2.92 48.90 -25.43
N LYS A 119 -2.09 48.92 -26.48
CA LYS A 119 -2.40 49.61 -27.73
C LYS A 119 -3.25 48.70 -28.61
#